data_AF-A0A917E6I4-F1
#
_entry.id   AF-A0A917E6I4-F1
#
_cell.length_a   1.000
_cell.length_b   1.000
_cell.length_c   1.000
_cell.angle_alpha   90.00
_cell.angle_beta   90.00
_cell.angle_gamma   90.00
#
_symmetry.space_group_name_H-M   'P 1'
#
loop_
_entity.id
_entity.type
_entity.pdbx_description
1 polymer ?
#
loop_
_entity_poly.entity_id
_entity_poly.type
_entity_poly.pdbx_seq_one_letter_code
_entity_poly.pdbx_strand_id
1 'polypeptide(L)' 'MIATQLPINKFLQAPYVQFVIPVYQRNYDWTTTECKKLLQDVVAVINDLII' A
#
# COMPACT_ATOMS: atom_id res chain seq x y z
N MET A 1 -12.47 -11.32 -14.69
CA MET A 1 -11.41 -10.36 -14.36
C MET A 1 -10.21 -11.17 -13.89
N ILE A 2 -9.01 -10.92 -14.41
CA ILE A 2 -7.77 -11.58 -13.97
C ILE A 2 -6.95 -10.54 -13.22
N ALA A 3 -6.62 -10.82 -11.95
CA ALA A 3 -5.75 -9.95 -11.17
C ALA A 3 -4.28 -10.26 -11.50
N THR A 4 -3.48 -9.21 -11.68
CA THR A 4 -2.03 -9.32 -11.92
C THR A 4 -1.27 -8.64 -10.80
N GLN A 5 -0.17 -9.26 -10.34
CA GLN A 5 0.70 -8.64 -9.35
C GLN A 5 1.50 -7.48 -9.98
N LEU A 6 1.49 -6.33 -9.32
CA LEU A 6 2.28 -5.16 -9.70
C LEU A 6 3.07 -4.66 -8.48
N PRO A 7 4.41 -4.55 -8.55
CA PRO A 7 5.21 -3.97 -7.48
C PRO A 7 4.75 -2.56 -7.13
N ILE A 8 4.71 -2.25 -5.83
CA ILE A 8 4.15 -0.99 -5.32
C ILE A 8 4.89 0.25 -5.85
N ASN A 9 6.22 0.16 -6.04
CA ASN A 9 7.02 1.25 -6.61
C ASN A 9 6.61 1.56 -8.06
N LYS A 10 6.35 0.52 -8.87
CA LYS A 10 5.85 0.70 -10.25
C LYS A 10 4.42 1.23 -10.26
N PHE A 11 3.59 0.77 -9.33
CA PHE A 11 2.21 1.25 -9.21
C PHE A 11 2.14 2.75 -8.89
N LEU A 12 2.90 3.20 -7.89
CA LEU A 12 2.90 4.60 -7.45
C LEU A 12 3.62 5.56 -8.42
N GLN A 13 4.55 5.05 -9.23
CA GLN A 13 5.31 5.84 -10.21
C GLN A 13 4.70 5.83 -11.62
N ALA A 14 3.50 5.28 -11.79
CA ALA A 14 2.87 5.17 -13.10
C ALA A 14 2.68 6.57 -13.73
N PRO A 15 3.23 6.82 -14.93
CA PRO A 15 3.13 8.13 -15.56
C PRO A 15 1.67 8.43 -15.92
N TYR A 16 1.30 9.70 -15.80
CA TYR A 16 -0.07 10.18 -16.11
C TYR A 16 -1.18 9.53 -15.27
N VAL A 17 -0.86 8.90 -14.14
CA VAL A 17 -1.84 8.39 -13.17
C VAL A 17 -2.13 9.44 -12.12
N GLN A 18 -3.42 9.70 -11.90
CA GLN A 18 -3.91 10.47 -10.77
C GLN A 18 -4.67 9.55 -9.82
N PHE A 19 -4.24 9.49 -8.56
CA PHE A 19 -4.95 8.77 -7.51
C PHE A 19 -6.05 9.68 -6.94
N VAL A 20 -7.30 9.44 -7.34
CA VAL A 20 -8.46 10.21 -6.90
C VAL A 20 -9.19 9.47 -5.78
N ILE A 21 -9.38 10.14 -4.65
CA ILE A 21 -10.20 9.63 -3.55
C ILE A 21 -11.64 10.10 -3.78
N PRO A 22 -12.62 9.20 -3.94
CA PRO A 22 -14.01 9.58 -4.15
C PRO A 22 -14.64 10.14 -2.86
N VAL A 23 -15.62 11.03 -2.99
CA VAL A 23 -16.29 11.70 -1.84
C VAL A 23 -17.01 10.72 -0.92
N TYR A 24 -17.53 9.61 -1.48
CA TYR A 24 -18.26 8.56 -0.77
C TYR A 24 -17.36 7.43 -0.25
N GLN A 25 -16.04 7.66 -0.16
CA GLN A 25 -15.12 6.75 0.52
C GLN A 25 -15.44 6.72 2.03
N ARG A 26 -15.25 5.56 2.68
CA ARG A 26 -15.25 5.53 4.16
C ARG A 26 -14.15 6.43 4.72
N ASN A 27 -14.37 6.93 5.93
CA ASN A 27 -13.35 7.69 6.65
C ASN A 27 -12.08 6.85 6.81
N TYR A 28 -10.92 7.52 6.74
CA TYR A 28 -9.63 6.91 7.00
C TYR A 28 -9.43 6.74 8.50
N ASP A 29 -10.16 5.78 9.09
CA ASP A 29 -10.24 5.58 10.54
C ASP A 29 -9.12 4.67 11.09
N TRP A 30 -7.97 4.62 10.39
CA TRP A 30 -6.84 3.83 10.88
C TRP A 30 -6.32 4.40 12.19
N THR A 31 -6.25 3.52 13.19
CA THR A 31 -5.67 3.85 14.49
C THR A 31 -4.17 3.52 14.50
N THR A 32 -3.48 3.94 15.55
CA THR A 32 -2.05 3.62 15.76
C THR A 32 -1.76 2.12 15.69
N THR A 33 -2.72 1.26 16.07
CA THR A 33 -2.59 -0.19 15.99
C THR A 33 -2.40 -0.66 14.54
N GLU A 34 -3.23 -0.18 13.62
CA GLU A 34 -3.15 -0.55 12.20
C GLU A 34 -1.88 0.01 11.55
N CYS A 35 -1.52 1.26 11.87
CA CYS A 35 -0.26 1.84 11.39
C CYS A 35 0.97 1.05 11.86
N LYS A 36 0.95 0.57 13.12
CA LYS A 36 2.02 -0.26 13.66
C LYS A 36 2.10 -1.60 12.93
N LYS A 37 0.95 -2.21 12.64
CA LYS A 37 0.89 -3.48 11.91
C LYS A 37 1.45 -3.31 10.48
N LEU A 38 1.01 -2.27 9.76
CA LEU A 38 1.54 -1.96 8.43
C LEU A 38 3.06 -1.79 8.46
N LEU A 39 3.60 -1.05 9.43
CA LEU A 39 5.04 -0.85 9.55
C LEU A 39 5.78 -2.15 9.81
N GLN A 40 5.26 -3.00 10.70
CA GLN A 40 5.84 -4.32 10.98
C GLN A 40 5.87 -5.20 9.73
N ASP A 41 4.80 -5.18 8.94
CA ASP A 41 4.72 -5.96 7.71
C ASP A 41 5.74 -5.46 6.67
N VAL A 42 5.96 -4.15 6.55
CA VAL A 42 7.02 -3.58 5.69
C VAL A 42 8.41 -4.00 6.17
N VAL A 43 8.68 -3.94 7.48
CA VAL A 43 9.97 -4.36 8.05
C VAL A 43 10.22 -5.85 7.84
N ALA A 44 9.20 -6.69 7.99
CA ALA A 44 9.31 -8.12 7.73
C ALA A 44 9.72 -8.39 6.28
N VAL A 45 9.06 -7.75 5.30
CA VAL A 45 9.42 -7.87 3.88
C VAL A 45 10.87 -7.45 3.62
N ILE A 46 11.36 -6.38 4.26
CA ILE A 46 12.75 -5.94 4.12
C ILE A 46 13.72 -6.98 4.70
N ASN A 47 13.42 -7.55 5.86
CA ASN A 47 14.28 -8.56 6.48
C ASN A 47 14.32 -9.86 5.66
N ASP A 48 13.18 -10.27 5.11
CA ASP A 48 13.08 -11.45 4.23
C ASP A 48 13.87 -11.26 2.91
N LEU A 49 14.08 -10.02 2.47
CA LEU A 49 14.89 -9.69 1.29
C LEU A 49 16.41 -9.68 1.57
N ILE A 50 16.83 -9.66 2.84
CA ILE A 50 18.25 -9.54 3.26
C ILE A 50 18.86 -10.92 3.60
N ILE A 51 18.04 -11.96 3.72
CA ILE A 51 18.47 -13.37 3.87
C ILE A 51 18.47 -14.05 2.50
#